data_AF-A0A830FCI4-F1
#
_entry.id   AF-A0A830FCI4-F1
#
_cell.length_a   1.000
_cell.length_b   1.000
_cell.length_c   1.000
_cell.angle_alpha   90.00
_cell.angle_beta   90.00
_cell.angle_gamma   90.00
#
_symmetry.space_group_name_H-M   'P 1'
#
loop_
_entity.id
_entity.type
_entity.pdbx_description
1 polymer ?
#
loop_
_entity_poly.entity_id
_entity_poly.type
_entity_poly.pdbx_seq_one_letter_code
_entity_poly.pdbx_strand_id
1 'polypeptide(L)'
;MTGPDRYDDTSDDAERFEHNQLARDRDHGLQTDDLTEADARTLIADLLEDDVVVAVPTDRVLVHAPTNTVFEDVVQLAAYHQGWEAGRDDGADA
;
A
#
# COMPACT_ATOMS: atom_id res chain seq x y z
N MET A 1 35.23 29.82 -30.88
CA MET A 1 35.60 30.19 -29.49
C MET A 1 34.79 31.45 -29.18
N THR A 2 33.72 31.42 -28.37
CA THR A 2 33.62 31.07 -26.94
C THR A 2 32.25 30.42 -26.64
N GLY A 3 32.22 29.53 -25.64
CA GLY A 3 31.13 28.62 -25.29
C GLY A 3 29.89 29.22 -24.59
N PRO A 4 28.98 28.34 -24.12
CA PRO A 4 27.56 28.63 -23.90
C PRO A 4 27.25 29.05 -22.46
N ASP A 5 26.27 29.95 -22.26
CA ASP A 5 25.64 30.22 -20.96
C ASP A 5 24.12 30.26 -21.20
N ARG A 6 23.44 29.13 -20.97
CA ARG A 6 22.80 28.70 -19.71
C ARG A 6 21.33 29.14 -19.65
N TYR A 7 20.54 28.64 -20.59
CA TYR A 7 19.08 28.65 -20.48
C TYR A 7 18.54 27.30 -20.99
N ASP A 8 18.26 26.42 -20.04
CA ASP A 8 17.31 25.30 -20.13
C ASP A 8 16.85 25.12 -18.67
N ASP A 9 15.83 25.89 -18.24
CA ASP A 9 14.39 25.61 -18.33
C ASP A 9 13.94 24.54 -17.32
N THR A 10 12.82 24.82 -16.64
CA THR A 10 12.13 24.02 -15.60
C THR A 10 12.87 23.85 -14.26
N SER A 11 12.86 24.83 -13.36
CA SER A 11 11.83 24.99 -12.32
C SER A 11 10.98 23.75 -12.02
N ASP A 12 11.03 23.35 -10.75
CA ASP A 12 9.99 22.63 -10.00
C ASP A 12 10.02 21.07 -10.02
N ASP A 13 11.10 20.51 -9.46
CA ASP A 13 11.15 19.13 -8.99
C ASP A 13 10.59 19.08 -7.54
N ALA A 14 9.30 19.37 -7.35
CA ALA A 14 8.69 19.33 -6.01
C ALA A 14 7.16 19.07 -5.94
N GLU A 15 6.45 18.92 -7.06
CA GLU A 15 5.00 18.76 -7.01
C GLU A 15 4.51 17.48 -7.67
N ARG A 16 3.84 16.66 -6.84
CA ARG A 16 2.61 15.94 -7.17
C ARG A 16 2.68 15.04 -8.42
N PHE A 17 2.91 13.75 -8.22
CA PHE A 17 2.45 12.70 -9.14
C PHE A 17 1.23 12.02 -8.51
N GLU A 18 0.14 12.75 -8.35
CA GLU A 18 -1.04 12.67 -9.23
C GLU A 18 -1.82 11.35 -9.12
N HIS A 19 -2.62 11.34 -8.06
CA HIS A 19 -3.98 10.84 -7.86
C HIS A 19 -4.91 10.75 -9.10
N ASN A 20 -4.53 10.11 -10.19
CA ASN A 20 -5.52 9.75 -11.22
C ASN A 20 -4.95 8.66 -12.11
N GLN A 21 -5.67 7.54 -12.32
CA GLN A 21 -5.79 6.94 -13.67
C GLN A 21 -6.56 5.62 -13.81
N LEU A 22 -7.32 5.05 -12.87
CA LEU A 22 -8.19 3.92 -13.25
C LEU A 22 -9.61 4.01 -12.68
N ALA A 23 -10.40 4.84 -13.36
CA ALA A 23 -11.78 4.49 -13.69
C ALA A 23 -11.77 3.13 -14.41
N ARG A 24 -11.77 2.05 -13.62
CA ARG A 24 -11.89 0.69 -14.11
C ARG A 24 -12.72 -0.07 -13.10
N ASP A 25 -14.04 0.13 -13.19
CA ASP A 25 -15.06 -0.91 -12.94
C ASP A 25 -14.60 -1.96 -11.90
N ARG A 26 -14.29 -1.50 -10.67
CA ARG A 26 -13.92 -2.36 -9.55
C ARG A 26 -15.18 -2.65 -8.75
N ASP A 27 -16.24 -3.03 -9.46
CA ASP A 27 -17.53 -3.42 -8.86
C ASP A 27 -17.54 -4.92 -8.50
N HIS A 28 -16.37 -5.48 -8.17
CA HIS A 28 -16.25 -6.87 -7.75
C HIS A 28 -15.07 -7.13 -6.82
N GLY A 29 -14.74 -6.15 -5.97
CA GLY A 29 -13.89 -6.36 -4.80
C GLY A 29 -14.74 -6.05 -3.57
N LEU A 30 -15.37 -7.10 -3.02
CA LEU A 30 -16.14 -7.15 -1.79
C LEU A 30 -16.21 -5.83 -1.01
N GLN A 31 -17.41 -5.28 -0.93
CA GLN A 31 -17.81 -4.29 0.06
C GLN A 31 -17.31 -4.70 1.45
N THR A 32 -16.18 -4.15 1.86
CA THR A 32 -15.83 -3.95 3.26
C THR A 32 -15.84 -2.44 3.43
N ASP A 33 -17.03 -1.91 3.73
CA ASP A 33 -17.37 -0.48 3.77
C ASP A 33 -16.49 0.33 4.77
N ASP A 34 -15.69 -0.33 5.61
CA ASP A 34 -14.92 0.29 6.69
C ASP A 34 -13.44 0.57 6.39
N LEU A 35 -12.83 -0.01 5.34
CA LEU A 35 -11.39 0.12 5.11
C LEU A 35 -11.08 0.91 3.84
N THR A 36 -10.76 2.20 4.01
CA THR A 36 -10.29 3.04 2.90
C THR A 36 -8.82 2.80 2.58
N GLU A 37 -8.35 3.25 1.42
CA GLU A 37 -6.92 3.19 1.08
C GLU A 37 -6.04 3.97 2.08
N ALA A 38 -6.56 5.08 2.64
CA ALA A 38 -5.83 5.86 3.64
C ALA A 38 -5.69 5.10 4.98
N ASP A 39 -6.77 4.44 5.41
CA ASP A 39 -6.77 3.60 6.61
C ASP A 39 -5.86 2.39 6.41
N ALA A 40 -5.95 1.74 5.24
CA ALA A 40 -5.08 0.63 4.89
C ALA A 40 -3.60 1.04 4.91
N ARG A 41 -3.22 2.19 4.33
CA ARG A 41 -1.83 2.67 4.36
C ARG A 41 -1.33 2.92 5.78
N THR A 42 -2.17 3.47 6.65
CA THR A 42 -1.83 3.71 8.05
C THR A 42 -1.62 2.39 8.77
N LEU A 43 -2.53 1.43 8.59
CA LEU A 43 -2.40 0.09 9.16
C LEU A 43 -1.14 -0.64 8.67
N ILE A 44 -0.88 -0.64 7.35
CA ILE A 44 0.31 -1.28 6.79
C ILE A 44 1.60 -0.65 7.34
N ALA A 45 1.62 0.66 7.61
CA ALA A 45 2.77 1.31 8.24
C ALA A 45 3.03 0.74 9.66
N ASP A 46 1.98 0.62 10.48
CA ASP A 46 2.07 0.01 11.82
C ASP A 46 2.54 -1.45 11.75
N LEU A 47 2.01 -2.23 10.80
CA LEU A 47 2.40 -3.64 10.61
C LEU A 47 3.83 -3.81 10.07
N LEU A 48 4.36 -2.84 9.34
CA LEU A 48 5.77 -2.81 8.94
C LEU A 48 6.68 -2.55 10.15
N GLU A 49 6.24 -1.71 11.09
CA GLU A 49 6.97 -1.43 12.33
C GLU A 49 7.00 -2.67 13.26
N ASP A 50 5.95 -3.47 13.27
CA ASP A 50 5.87 -4.73 14.04
C ASP A 50 6.49 -5.96 13.33
N ASP A 51 7.06 -5.79 12.13
CA ASP A 51 7.61 -6.88 11.29
C ASP A 51 6.55 -7.94 10.87
N VAL A 52 5.27 -7.62 11.03
CA VAL A 52 4.14 -8.47 10.57
C VAL A 52 4.00 -8.41 9.05
N VAL A 53 4.35 -7.27 8.46
CA VAL A 53 4.41 -7.09 7.01
C VAL A 53 5.84 -6.80 6.61
N VAL A 54 6.29 -7.44 5.53
CA VAL A 54 7.60 -7.18 4.93
C VAL A 54 7.40 -6.63 3.52
N ALA A 55 7.88 -5.40 3.29
CA ALA A 55 7.88 -4.81 1.96
C ALA A 55 9.08 -5.31 1.14
N VAL A 56 8.82 -5.83 -0.06
CA VAL A 56 9.84 -6.26 -1.01
C VAL A 56 9.93 -5.22 -2.13
N PRO A 57 10.88 -4.26 -2.06
CA PRO A 57 10.93 -3.13 -3.00
C PRO A 57 11.25 -3.57 -4.44
N THR A 58 11.96 -4.69 -4.61
CA THR A 58 12.32 -5.23 -5.93
C THR A 58 11.09 -5.57 -6.76
N ASP A 59 10.12 -6.23 -6.14
CA ASP A 59 8.89 -6.69 -6.81
C ASP A 59 7.71 -5.74 -6.56
N ARG A 60 7.88 -4.74 -5.68
CA ARG A 60 6.83 -3.82 -5.21
C ARG A 60 5.65 -4.57 -4.59
N VAL A 61 5.95 -5.66 -3.89
CA VAL A 61 4.96 -6.49 -3.18
C VAL A 61 5.15 -6.39 -1.67
N LEU A 62 4.09 -6.74 -0.95
CA LEU A 62 4.02 -6.81 0.49
C LEU A 62 3.79 -8.26 0.90
N VAL A 63 4.55 -8.75 1.86
CA VAL A 63 4.43 -10.13 2.37
C VAL A 63 3.86 -10.08 3.77
N HIS A 64 2.75 -10.77 3.98
CA HIS A 64 2.20 -11.01 5.31
C HIS A 64 3.01 -12.11 5.99
N ALA A 65 3.93 -11.75 6.89
CA ALA A 65 4.87 -12.68 7.51
C ALA A 65 4.20 -13.86 8.25
N PRO A 66 3.09 -13.69 9.00
CA PRO A 66 2.46 -14.80 9.72
C PRO A 66 1.94 -15.92 8.82
N THR A 67 1.52 -15.60 7.59
CA THR A 67 0.94 -16.57 6.64
C THR A 67 1.80 -16.77 5.40
N ASN A 68 2.88 -15.99 5.25
CA ASN A 68 3.74 -15.91 4.08
C ASN A 68 2.98 -15.66 2.76
N THR A 69 1.89 -14.90 2.83
CA THR A 69 1.05 -14.55 1.68
C THR A 69 1.54 -13.25 1.06
N VAL A 70 1.63 -13.18 -0.27
CA VAL A 70 2.12 -12.01 -1.01
C VAL A 70 0.94 -11.21 -1.56
N PHE A 71 1.04 -9.88 -1.48
CA PHE A 71 0.03 -8.94 -1.95
C PHE A 71 0.67 -7.78 -2.73
N GLU A 72 0.00 -7.35 -3.79
CA GLU A 72 0.39 -6.19 -4.62
C GLU A 72 -0.38 -4.91 -4.23
N ASP A 73 -1.41 -5.06 -3.39
CA ASP A 73 -2.35 -3.99 -3.03
C ASP A 73 -2.46 -3.88 -1.50
N VAL A 74 -2.25 -2.66 -0.99
CA VAL A 74 -2.27 -2.36 0.45
C VAL A 74 -3.64 -2.61 1.08
N VAL A 75 -4.72 -2.36 0.35
CA VAL A 75 -6.09 -2.54 0.86
C VAL A 75 -6.40 -4.02 1.02
N GLN A 76 -5.97 -4.85 0.05
CA GLN A 76 -6.14 -6.30 0.15
C GLN A 76 -5.36 -6.91 1.30
N LEU A 77 -4.10 -6.51 1.50
CA LEU A 77 -3.30 -6.99 2.62
C LEU A 77 -3.90 -6.57 3.96
N ALA A 78 -4.33 -5.31 4.08
CA ALA A 78 -4.91 -4.80 5.31
C ALA A 78 -6.26 -5.48 5.65
N ALA A 79 -7.15 -5.66 4.66
CA ALA A 79 -8.40 -6.40 4.86
C ALA A 79 -8.15 -7.87 5.20
N TYR A 80 -7.15 -8.50 4.57
CA TYR A 80 -6.74 -9.87 4.88
C TYR A 80 -6.23 -10.00 6.32
N HIS A 81 -5.36 -9.07 6.75
CA HIS A 81 -4.82 -9.05 8.10
C HIS A 81 -5.93 -8.90 9.15
N GLN A 82 -6.85 -7.95 8.96
CA GLN A 82 -8.00 -7.77 9.88
C GLN A 82 -8.86 -9.04 9.97
N GLY A 83 -9.13 -9.70 8.84
CA GLY A 83 -9.88 -10.97 8.85
C GLY A 83 -9.11 -12.11 9.54
N TRP A 84 -7.79 -12.15 9.40
CA TRP A 84 -6.92 -13.12 10.06
C TRP A 84 -6.85 -12.90 11.58
N GLU A 85 -6.74 -11.65 12.03
CA GLU A 85 -6.77 -11.29 13.46
C GLU A 85 -8.12 -11.63 14.08
N ALA A 86 -9.24 -11.23 13.43
CA ALA A 86 -10.58 -11.53 13.91
C ALA A 86 -10.78 -13.04 14.14
N GLY A 87 -10.39 -13.88 13.18
CA GLY A 87 -10.48 -15.34 13.31
C GLY A 87 -9.53 -15.94 14.36
N ARG A 88 -8.49 -15.21 14.78
CA ARG A 88 -7.57 -15.62 15.85
C ARG A 88 -8.09 -15.21 17.22
N ASP A 89 -8.66 -14.02 17.34
CA ASP A 89 -9.31 -13.53 18.56
C ASP A 89 -10.53 -14.37 18.93
N ASP A 90 -11.31 -14.82 17.94
CA ASP A 90 -12.42 -15.78 18.13
C ASP A 90 -11.95 -17.14 18.70
N GLY A 91 -10.64 -17.46 18.61
CA GLY A 91 -10.04 -18.68 19.15
C GLY A 91 -9.41 -18.55 20.53
N ALA A 92 -9.42 -17.35 21.14
CA ALA A 92 -8.78 -17.07 22.43
C ALA A 92 -9.70 -17.32 23.65
N ASP A 93 -10.97 -17.66 23.44
CA ASP A 93 -11.94 -18.06 24.48
C ASP A 93 -12.37 -19.52 24.27
N ALA A 94 -11.52 -20.48 24.66
CA ALA A 94 -11.85 -21.92 24.70
C ALA A 94 -11.11 -22.66 25.83
#